data_AF-A0A822GHM0-F1
#
_entry.id   AF-A0A822GHM0-F1
#
_cell.length_a   1.000
_cell.length_b   1.000
_cell.length_c   1.000
_cell.angle_alpha   90.00
_cell.angle_beta   90.00
_cell.angle_gamma   90.00
#
_symmetry.space_group_name_H-M   'P 1'
#
loop_
_entity.id
_entity.type
_entity.pdbx_description
1 polymer ?
#
loop_
_entity_poly.entity_id
_entity_poly.type
_entity_poly.pdbx_seq_one_letter_code
_entity_poly.pdbx_strand_id
1 'polypeptide(L)'
;MTIDGKLIRWNEGLTNGNIIDALSDTCLSVSQTNIVGIIGPELSREALLIGPFGEQLGIPVISYAATDPDLSDVISYRNFYRTVSSDNTAALALIKLFNRFNWTSCLIIYQNDAFGSGGAKAINGAFNQSGITVSQMIIYDMLKKAFVVI
;
A
#
# COMPACT_ATOMS: atom_id res chain seq x y z
N MET A 1 -1.45 12.40 25.02
CA MET A 1 -2.91 12.22 25.08
C MET A 1 -3.21 11.21 26.17
N THR A 2 -4.32 11.31 26.90
CA THR A 2 -4.67 10.29 27.90
C THR A 2 -5.95 9.59 27.47
N ILE A 3 -5.96 8.25 27.51
CA ILE A 3 -7.12 7.41 27.24
C ILE A 3 -7.33 6.54 28.48
N ASP A 4 -8.52 6.58 29.08
CA ASP A 4 -8.86 5.84 30.31
C ASP A 4 -7.82 6.00 31.45
N GLY A 5 -7.34 7.23 31.64
CA GLY A 5 -6.32 7.54 32.65
C GLY A 5 -4.90 7.09 32.31
N LYS A 6 -4.67 6.40 31.18
CA LYS A 6 -3.34 6.02 30.70
C LYS A 6 -2.80 7.04 29.70
N LEU A 7 -1.57 7.52 29.94
CA LEU A 7 -0.88 8.41 29.02
C LEU A 7 -0.41 7.63 27.78
N ILE A 8 -0.87 8.04 26.61
CA ILE A 8 -0.39 7.59 25.31
C ILE A 8 0.67 8.56 24.80
N ARG A 9 1.82 8.00 24.42
CA ARG A 9 2.96 8.67 23.79
C ARG A 9 3.23 8.04 22.43
N TRP A 10 4.00 8.75 21.62
CA TRP A 10 4.42 8.31 20.30
C TRP A 10 5.93 8.08 20.31
N ASN A 11 6.36 7.03 19.61
CA ASN A 11 7.73 6.91 19.13
C ASN A 11 7.69 7.09 17.61
N GLU A 12 8.57 7.93 17.09
CA GLU A 12 8.62 8.27 15.67
C GLU A 12 9.91 7.73 15.07
N GLY A 13 9.81 7.18 13.87
CA GLY A 13 10.93 6.66 13.08
C GLY A 13 10.78 7.09 11.63
N LEU A 14 11.90 7.33 10.96
CA LEU A 14 11.93 7.74 9.55
C LEU A 14 12.38 6.54 8.72
N THR A 15 11.45 5.95 7.98
CA THR A 15 11.73 4.77 7.16
C THR A 15 12.52 5.08 5.89
N ASN A 16 12.60 6.34 5.48
CA ASN A 16 13.21 6.78 4.21
C ASN A 16 12.66 6.07 2.97
N GLY A 17 11.45 5.50 3.06
CA GLY A 17 10.88 4.65 2.01
C GLY A 17 11.58 3.30 1.83
N ASN A 18 12.39 2.88 2.80
CA ASN A 18 13.19 1.67 2.77
C ASN A 18 12.60 0.62 3.73
N ILE A 19 12.39 -0.60 3.21
CA ILE A 19 11.78 -1.69 3.99
C ILE A 19 12.66 -2.16 5.17
N ILE A 20 13.98 -2.05 5.06
CA ILE A 20 14.92 -2.44 6.12
C ILE A 20 14.90 -1.40 7.24
N ASP A 21 14.90 -0.11 6.90
CA ASP A 21 14.80 0.97 7.89
C ASP A 21 13.45 0.87 8.61
N ALA A 22 12.35 0.68 7.87
CA ALA A 22 11.02 0.47 8.45
C ALA A 22 10.98 -0.70 9.44
N LEU A 23 11.56 -1.85 9.07
CA LEU A 23 11.62 -3.03 9.93
C LEU A 23 12.53 -2.79 11.14
N SER A 24 13.70 -2.20 10.94
CA SER A 24 14.67 -1.89 11.99
C SER A 24 14.06 -0.96 13.05
N ASP A 25 13.45 0.15 12.63
CA ASP A 25 12.80 1.11 13.53
C ASP A 25 11.62 0.49 14.29
N THR A 26 10.85 -0.36 13.61
CA THR A 26 9.74 -1.10 14.24
C THR A 26 10.27 -2.06 15.30
N CYS A 27 11.31 -2.85 14.99
CA CYS A 27 11.95 -3.77 15.94
C CYS A 27 12.54 -3.03 17.16
N LEU A 28 13.20 -1.89 16.94
CA LEU A 28 13.73 -1.06 18.02
C LEU A 28 12.59 -0.54 18.91
N SER A 29 11.51 -0.04 18.33
CA SER A 29 10.33 0.46 19.07
C SER A 29 9.67 -0.62 19.92
N VAL A 30 9.47 -1.81 19.34
CA VAL A 30 8.92 -2.99 20.04
C VAL A 30 9.84 -3.44 21.18
N SER A 31 11.16 -3.44 20.98
CA SER A 31 12.11 -3.95 21.99
C SER A 31 12.32 -3.01 23.16
N GLN A 32 12.18 -1.70 22.96
CA GLN A 32 12.48 -0.68 23.97
C GLN A 32 11.24 -0.22 24.75
N THR A 33 10.05 -0.38 24.19
CA THR A 33 8.82 0.16 24.76
C THR A 33 7.65 -0.79 24.61
N ASN A 34 6.65 -0.66 25.49
CA ASN A 34 5.41 -1.43 25.36
C ASN A 34 4.48 -0.75 24.34
N ILE A 35 4.71 -1.00 23.05
CA ILE A 35 3.87 -0.46 21.99
C ILE A 35 2.52 -1.21 21.96
N VAL A 36 1.44 -0.47 21.76
CA VAL A 36 0.07 -1.01 21.69
C VAL A 36 -0.52 -0.99 20.28
N GLY A 37 0.22 -0.43 19.33
CA GLY A 37 -0.17 -0.29 17.93
C GLY A 37 0.90 0.44 17.12
N ILE A 38 0.84 0.29 15.82
CA ILE A 38 1.73 0.93 14.85
C ILE A 38 0.86 1.79 13.93
N ILE A 39 1.21 3.07 13.77
CA ILE A 39 0.63 3.95 12.75
C ILE A 39 1.65 4.11 11.64
N GLY A 40 1.21 3.89 10.40
CA GLY A 40 2.07 3.67 9.25
C GLY A 40 2.23 2.18 8.93
N PRO A 41 3.17 1.84 8.04
CA PRO A 41 4.03 2.76 7.30
C PRO A 41 3.28 3.47 6.15
N GLU A 42 3.94 4.44 5.52
CA GLU A 42 3.37 5.22 4.42
C GLU A 42 3.30 4.41 3.12
N LEU A 43 4.41 3.75 2.75
CA LEU A 43 4.51 3.10 1.45
C LEU A 43 3.96 1.68 1.51
N SER A 44 3.24 1.29 0.46
CA SER A 44 2.72 -0.08 0.34
C SER A 44 3.79 -1.15 0.50
N ARG A 45 5.00 -0.92 -0.03
CA ARG A 45 6.12 -1.87 0.08
C ARG A 45 6.53 -2.14 1.53
N GLU A 46 6.43 -1.13 2.39
CA GLU A 46 6.73 -1.24 3.81
C GLU A 46 5.56 -1.90 4.53
N ALA A 47 4.32 -1.52 4.17
CA ALA A 47 3.11 -2.04 4.80
C ALA A 47 2.96 -3.55 4.58
N LEU A 48 3.32 -4.06 3.39
CA LEU A 48 3.34 -5.49 3.09
C LEU A 48 4.32 -6.26 4.00
N LEU A 49 5.37 -5.62 4.50
CA LEU A 49 6.33 -6.22 5.43
C LEU A 49 5.90 -6.05 6.89
N ILE A 50 5.51 -4.84 7.27
CA ILE A 50 5.18 -4.50 8.67
C ILE A 50 3.83 -5.09 9.10
N GLY A 51 2.86 -5.24 8.19
CA GLY A 51 1.56 -5.85 8.50
C GLY A 51 1.67 -7.25 9.10
N PRO A 52 2.29 -8.23 8.40
CA PRO A 52 2.47 -9.58 8.94
C PRO A 52 3.37 -9.62 10.18
N PHE A 53 4.38 -8.75 10.25
CA PHE A 53 5.23 -8.63 11.44
C PHE A 53 4.42 -8.19 12.68
N GLY A 54 3.59 -7.16 12.53
CA GLY A 54 2.67 -6.72 13.58
C GLY A 54 1.67 -7.81 13.98
N GLU A 55 1.09 -8.52 13.00
CA GLU A 55 0.20 -9.66 13.25
C GLU A 55 0.87 -10.72 14.12
N GLN A 56 2.12 -11.11 13.80
CA GLN A 56 2.86 -12.12 14.55
C GLN A 56 3.09 -11.72 16.02
N LEU A 57 3.19 -10.41 16.30
CA LEU A 57 3.35 -9.88 17.64
C LEU A 57 2.02 -9.53 18.34
N GLY A 58 0.87 -9.70 17.65
CA GLY A 58 -0.43 -9.29 18.16
C GLY A 58 -0.61 -7.77 18.23
N ILE A 59 0.16 -7.01 17.45
CA ILE A 59 0.17 -5.54 17.43
C ILE A 59 -0.59 -5.06 16.18
N PRO A 60 -1.67 -4.27 16.31
CA PRO A 60 -2.39 -3.75 15.16
C PRO A 60 -1.54 -2.73 14.39
N VAL A 61 -1.59 -2.82 13.07
CA VAL A 61 -0.91 -1.89 12.14
C VAL A 61 -1.97 -1.10 11.40
N ILE A 62 -1.87 0.23 11.41
CA ILE A 62 -2.81 1.13 10.72
C ILE A 62 -2.02 2.03 9.77
N SER A 63 -2.01 1.70 8.48
CA SER A 63 -1.41 2.58 7.48
C SER A 63 -2.35 3.73 7.11
N TYR A 64 -1.80 4.93 6.99
CA TYR A 64 -2.55 6.11 6.54
C TYR A 64 -2.42 6.39 5.04
N ALA A 65 -1.64 5.60 4.29
CA ALA A 65 -1.31 5.90 2.90
C ALA A 65 -1.12 4.67 1.99
N ALA A 66 -0.93 3.47 2.52
CA ALA A 66 -0.72 2.28 1.70
C ALA A 66 -2.03 1.80 1.03
N THR A 67 -2.11 1.95 -0.29
CA THR A 67 -3.31 1.65 -1.08
C THR A 67 -3.29 0.29 -1.78
N ASP A 68 -2.17 -0.45 -1.70
CA ASP A 68 -1.98 -1.70 -2.43
C ASP A 68 -3.16 -2.67 -2.19
N PRO A 69 -3.75 -3.23 -3.26
CA PRO A 69 -4.86 -4.18 -3.15
C PRO A 69 -4.59 -5.41 -2.29
N ASP A 70 -3.36 -5.94 -2.27
CA ASP A 70 -3.01 -7.19 -1.58
C ASP A 70 -3.13 -7.04 -0.05
N LEU A 71 -2.96 -5.82 0.49
CA LEU A 71 -3.20 -5.48 1.90
C LEU A 71 -4.67 -5.63 2.33
N SER A 72 -5.58 -5.91 1.40
CA SER A 72 -7.00 -6.18 1.70
C SER A 72 -7.26 -7.66 1.97
N ASP A 73 -6.29 -8.55 1.77
CA ASP A 73 -6.45 -9.97 2.10
C ASP A 73 -6.46 -10.17 3.61
N VAL A 74 -7.66 -10.33 4.15
CA VAL A 74 -7.89 -10.54 5.59
C VAL A 74 -7.34 -11.85 6.12
N ILE A 75 -6.92 -12.80 5.28
CA ILE A 75 -6.26 -14.02 5.73
C ILE A 75 -4.77 -13.75 5.95
N SER A 76 -4.13 -13.03 5.03
CA SER A 76 -2.70 -12.71 5.08
C SER A 76 -2.37 -11.50 5.97
N TYR A 77 -3.35 -10.63 6.24
CA TYR A 77 -3.17 -9.36 6.96
C TYR A 77 -4.28 -9.13 8.01
N ARG A 78 -4.46 -10.04 8.97
CA ARG A 78 -5.60 -10.00 9.93
C ARG A 78 -5.60 -8.80 10.85
N ASN A 79 -4.43 -8.34 11.26
CA ASN A 79 -4.26 -7.19 12.17
C ASN A 79 -3.82 -5.91 11.43
N PHE A 80 -3.94 -5.90 10.11
CA PHE A 80 -3.68 -4.71 9.31
C PHE A 80 -4.97 -3.95 9.02
N TYR A 81 -4.89 -2.64 9.16
CA TYR A 81 -5.95 -1.70 8.84
C TYR A 81 -5.36 -0.55 8.05
N ARG A 82 -6.23 0.21 7.39
CA ARG A 82 -5.84 1.47 6.76
C ARG A 82 -6.97 2.47 6.76
N THR A 83 -6.61 3.75 6.77
CA THR A 83 -7.59 4.85 6.71
C THR A 83 -7.89 5.29 5.28
N VAL A 84 -7.08 4.87 4.31
CA VAL A 84 -7.26 5.13 2.87
C VAL A 84 -7.91 3.95 2.16
N SER A 85 -8.53 4.24 1.01
CA SER A 85 -9.15 3.21 0.18
C SER A 85 -8.10 2.41 -0.60
N SER A 86 -8.43 1.16 -0.93
CA SER A 86 -7.65 0.33 -1.86
C SER A 86 -7.62 0.94 -3.27
N ASP A 87 -6.55 0.68 -4.03
CA ASP A 87 -6.49 0.95 -5.47
C ASP A 87 -7.59 0.19 -6.27
N ASN A 88 -8.17 -0.88 -5.73
CA ASN A 88 -9.38 -1.48 -6.30
C ASN A 88 -10.53 -0.46 -6.41
N THR A 89 -10.66 0.45 -5.45
CA THR A 89 -11.68 1.51 -5.46
C THR A 89 -11.36 2.55 -6.53
N ALA A 90 -10.09 2.92 -6.67
CA ALA A 90 -9.64 3.83 -7.71
C ALA A 90 -9.87 3.26 -9.12
N ALA A 91 -9.64 1.95 -9.32
CA ALA A 91 -9.93 1.27 -10.58
C ALA A 91 -11.40 1.38 -11.00
N LEU A 92 -12.34 1.25 -10.05
CA LEU A 92 -13.77 1.45 -10.32
C LEU A 92 -14.11 2.89 -10.70
N ALA A 93 -13.44 3.87 -10.07
CA ALA A 93 -13.61 5.27 -10.43
C ALA A 93 -13.08 5.56 -11.85
N LEU A 94 -11.95 4.95 -12.23
CA LEU A 94 -11.39 5.06 -13.57
C LEU A 94 -12.30 4.46 -14.65
N ILE A 95 -12.95 3.32 -14.40
CA ILE A 95 -13.95 2.78 -15.33
C ILE A 95 -15.09 3.79 -15.57
N LYS A 96 -15.60 4.41 -14.50
CA LYS A 96 -16.66 5.44 -14.62
C LYS A 96 -16.18 6.63 -15.43
N LEU A 97 -14.92 7.04 -15.26
CA LEU A 97 -14.30 8.11 -16.04
C LEU A 97 -14.24 7.75 -17.53
N PHE A 98 -13.74 6.56 -17.87
CA PHE A 98 -13.64 6.10 -19.26
C PHE A 98 -15.01 6.05 -19.92
N ASN A 99 -16.01 5.49 -19.24
CA ASN A 99 -17.39 5.44 -19.73
C ASN A 99 -17.98 6.83 -19.94
N ARG A 100 -17.69 7.79 -19.05
CA ARG A 100 -18.19 9.17 -19.17
C ARG A 100 -17.69 9.85 -20.44
N PHE A 101 -16.47 9.56 -20.86
CA PHE A 101 -15.80 10.19 -22.01
C PHE A 101 -15.76 9.30 -23.25
N ASN A 102 -16.37 8.11 -23.22
CA ASN A 102 -16.32 7.12 -24.29
C ASN A 102 -14.89 6.73 -24.69
N TRP A 103 -13.97 6.69 -23.72
CA TRP A 103 -12.62 6.18 -23.96
C TRP A 103 -12.65 4.66 -23.92
N THR A 104 -12.04 4.03 -24.92
CA THR A 104 -12.07 2.57 -25.08
C THR A 104 -10.71 1.92 -24.91
N SER A 105 -9.63 2.70 -24.86
CA SER A 105 -8.29 2.17 -24.69
C SER A 105 -7.34 3.13 -23.98
N CYS A 106 -6.30 2.56 -23.36
CA CYS A 106 -5.20 3.30 -22.79
C CYS A 106 -3.92 2.46 -22.72
N LEU A 107 -2.83 3.11 -22.35
CA LEU A 107 -1.63 2.47 -21.82
C LEU A 107 -1.54 2.75 -20.31
N ILE A 108 -0.90 1.86 -19.56
CA ILE A 108 -0.64 2.04 -18.13
C ILE A 108 0.87 2.17 -17.93
N ILE A 109 1.32 3.25 -17.31
CA ILE A 109 2.71 3.41 -16.86
C ILE A 109 2.71 3.38 -15.35
N TYR A 110 3.55 2.54 -14.74
CA TYR A 110 3.54 2.34 -13.29
C TYR A 110 4.93 2.09 -12.74
N GLN A 111 5.10 2.45 -11.48
CA GLN A 111 6.33 2.25 -10.72
C GLN A 111 6.60 0.76 -10.47
N ASN A 112 7.85 0.32 -10.60
CA ASN A 112 8.24 -1.05 -10.27
C ASN A 112 8.37 -1.31 -8.76
N ASP A 113 7.28 -1.12 -8.03
CA ASP A 113 7.18 -1.53 -6.63
C ASP A 113 5.78 -2.04 -6.30
N ALA A 114 5.54 -2.37 -5.02
CA ALA A 114 4.26 -2.87 -4.54
C ALA A 114 3.09 -1.97 -4.96
N PHE A 115 3.15 -0.69 -4.60
CA PHE A 115 2.11 0.29 -4.95
C PHE A 115 1.84 0.35 -6.46
N GLY A 116 2.88 0.56 -7.27
CA GLY A 116 2.70 0.70 -8.71
C GLY A 116 2.20 -0.59 -9.36
N SER A 117 2.77 -1.74 -8.98
CA SER A 117 2.42 -3.03 -9.57
C SER A 117 1.04 -3.51 -9.14
N GLY A 118 0.72 -3.38 -7.85
CA GLY A 118 -0.60 -3.71 -7.29
C GLY A 118 -1.69 -2.86 -7.90
N GLY A 119 -1.51 -1.54 -7.95
CA GLY A 119 -2.44 -0.60 -8.58
C GLY A 119 -2.63 -0.88 -10.07
N ALA A 120 -1.54 -1.07 -10.83
CA ALA A 120 -1.60 -1.38 -12.25
C ALA A 120 -2.34 -2.69 -12.54
N LYS A 121 -2.10 -3.73 -11.74
CA LYS A 121 -2.81 -5.02 -11.82
C LYS A 121 -4.31 -4.85 -11.54
N ALA A 122 -4.68 -4.10 -10.51
CA ALA A 122 -6.09 -3.84 -10.18
C ALA A 122 -6.80 -3.08 -11.31
N ILE A 123 -6.18 -2.02 -11.83
CA ILE A 123 -6.75 -1.22 -12.93
C ILE A 123 -6.89 -2.06 -14.20
N ASN A 124 -5.84 -2.77 -14.60
CA ASN A 124 -5.87 -3.64 -15.79
C ASN A 124 -6.95 -4.73 -15.66
N GLY A 125 -7.04 -5.38 -14.50
CA GLY A 125 -8.08 -6.38 -14.23
C GLY A 125 -9.48 -5.81 -14.36
N ALA A 126 -9.73 -4.65 -13.77
CA ALA A 126 -11.04 -3.99 -13.81
C ALA A 126 -11.40 -3.50 -15.24
N PHE A 127 -10.43 -2.97 -15.98
CA PHE A 127 -10.61 -2.50 -17.35
C PHE A 127 -10.96 -3.65 -18.29
N ASN A 128 -10.22 -4.77 -18.20
CA ASN A 128 -10.49 -5.96 -19.00
C ASN A 128 -11.89 -6.53 -18.74
N GLN A 129 -12.36 -6.52 -17.48
CA GLN A 129 -13.73 -6.93 -17.13
C GLN A 129 -14.81 -5.96 -17.63
N SER A 130 -14.44 -4.72 -17.95
CA SER A 130 -15.35 -3.65 -18.39
C SER A 130 -15.26 -3.36 -19.89
N GLY A 131 -14.49 -4.14 -20.65
CA GLY A 131 -14.32 -3.95 -22.10
C GLY A 131 -13.45 -2.75 -22.50
N ILE A 132 -12.63 -2.23 -21.59
CA ILE A 132 -11.63 -1.18 -21.88
C ILE A 132 -10.28 -1.86 -22.15
N THR A 133 -9.65 -1.55 -23.27
CA THR A 133 -8.40 -2.20 -23.69
C THR A 133 -7.18 -1.50 -23.09
N VAL A 134 -6.37 -2.24 -22.33
CA VAL A 134 -5.01 -1.82 -21.97
C VAL A 134 -4.06 -2.33 -23.05
N SER A 135 -3.61 -1.45 -23.94
CA SER A 135 -2.77 -1.85 -25.09
C SER A 135 -1.32 -2.16 -24.69
N GLN A 136 -0.84 -1.54 -23.61
CA GLN A 136 0.51 -1.70 -23.12
C GLN A 136 0.61 -1.37 -21.65
N MET A 137 1.48 -2.09 -20.95
CA MET A 137 1.86 -1.83 -19.57
C MET A 137 3.37 -1.57 -19.53
N ILE A 138 3.76 -0.37 -19.10
CA ILE A 138 5.15 0.10 -19.10
C ILE A 138 5.61 0.27 -17.67
N ILE A 139 6.73 -0.37 -17.34
CA ILE A 139 7.32 -0.27 -16.01
C ILE A 139 8.23 0.96 -15.98
N TYR A 140 8.14 1.76 -14.92
CA TYR A 140 9.13 2.76 -14.55
C TYR A 140 10.03 2.21 -13.45
N ASP A 141 11.29 1.95 -13.78
CA ASP A 141 12.31 1.49 -12.84
C ASP A 141 12.82 2.70 -12.04
N MET A 142 12.52 2.71 -10.74
CA MET A 142 12.89 3.80 -9.83
C MET A 142 14.39 3.90 -9.59
N LEU A 143 15.12 2.78 -9.67
CA LEU A 143 16.56 2.75 -9.43
C LEU A 143 17.31 3.28 -10.66
N LYS A 144 16.88 2.85 -11.84
CA LYS A 144 17.47 3.28 -13.12
C LYS A 144 16.93 4.62 -13.62
N LYS A 145 15.82 5.10 -13.05
CA LYS A 145 15.05 6.26 -13.50
C LYS A 145 14.70 6.16 -14.99
N ALA A 146 14.31 4.97 -15.43
CA ALA A 146 14.12 4.64 -16.84
C ALA A 146 12.85 3.82 -17.06
N PHE A 147 12.24 3.96 -18.23
CA PHE A 147 11.12 3.12 -18.66
C PHE A 147 11.64 1.79 -19.22
N VAL A 148 11.04 0.70 -18.77
CA VAL A 148 11.25 -0.64 -19.29
C VAL A 148 9.96 -1.09 -19.96
N VAL A 149 10.04 -1.33 -21.26
CA VAL A 149 8.95 -1.96 -22.02
C VAL A 149 9.11 -3.46 -21.86
N ILE A 150 8.07 -4.11 -21.32
CA ILE A 150 7.94 -5.56 -21.23
C ILE A 150 7.07 -6.08 -22.38
#